data_AF-A0A7H1B9Z4-F1
#
_entry.id   AF-A0A7H1B9Z4-F1
#
_cell.length_a   1.000
_cell.length_b   1.000
_cell.length_c   1.000
_cell.angle_alpha   90.00
_cell.angle_beta   90.00
_cell.angle_gamma   90.00
#
_symmetry.space_group_name_H-M   'P 1'
#
loop_
_entity.id
_entity.type
_entity.pdbx_description
1 polymer ?
#
loop_
_entity_poly.entity_id
_entity_poly.type
_entity_poly.pdbx_seq_one_letter_code
_entity_poly.pdbx_strand_id
1 'polypeptide(L)'
;MDIDAYNTAYLLYAPAKSPQGWNLDLAAFGLALEDAFPEVRHRQEGEHPGRLSFWAMTAEGEEFDGFADNESRDTIALSSTTVDEAASFILWLRDVYLPTPDLIRFTSELAYERDIDTDGRVPAGGDHERVAGELRRHLQFVIGD
;
A
#
# COMPACT_ATOMS: atom_id res chain seq x y z
N MET A 1 1.25 -22.34 8.10
CA MET A 1 1.03 -21.56 6.88
C MET A 1 2.32 -20.81 6.61
N ASP A 2 2.79 -20.77 5.37
CA ASP A 2 3.94 -19.93 5.03
C ASP A 2 3.42 -18.50 4.85
N ILE A 3 3.82 -17.60 5.75
CA ILE A 3 3.35 -16.20 5.76
C ILE A 3 3.96 -15.42 4.60
N ASP A 4 5.18 -15.79 4.17
CA ASP A 4 5.86 -15.08 3.09
C ASP A 4 5.21 -15.38 1.74
N ALA A 5 4.61 -16.56 1.57
CA ALA A 5 3.83 -16.93 0.38
C ALA A 5 2.33 -16.58 0.48
N TYR A 6 1.88 -16.02 1.61
CA TYR A 6 0.46 -15.70 1.81
C TYR A 6 0.09 -14.43 1.03
N ASN A 7 -0.86 -14.58 0.10
CA ASN A 7 -1.41 -13.47 -0.67
C ASN A 7 -2.63 -12.88 0.03
N THR A 8 -2.63 -11.57 0.21
CA THR A 8 -3.75 -10.83 0.79
C THR A 8 -3.77 -9.40 0.23
N ALA A 9 -4.87 -8.67 0.44
CA ALA A 9 -4.87 -7.25 0.17
C ALA A 9 -4.34 -6.45 1.38
N TYR A 10 -3.60 -5.38 1.08
CA TYR A 10 -3.15 -4.41 2.07
C TYR A 10 -3.81 -3.06 1.81
N LEU A 11 -4.31 -2.43 2.86
CA LEU A 11 -4.81 -1.07 2.80
C LEU A 11 -3.83 -0.14 3.48
N LEU A 12 -3.19 0.74 2.72
CA LEU A 12 -2.27 1.77 3.19
C LEU A 12 -3.04 3.08 3.29
N TYR A 13 -2.87 3.84 4.37
CA TYR A 13 -3.60 5.10 4.53
C TYR A 13 -2.90 6.12 5.44
N ALA A 14 -3.20 7.39 5.24
CA ALA A 14 -2.76 8.46 6.13
C ALA A 14 -3.38 8.28 7.54
N PRO A 15 -2.82 8.81 8.64
CA PRO A 15 -3.35 8.54 9.98
C PRO A 15 -4.72 9.19 10.19
N ALA A 16 -5.61 8.59 10.98
CA ALA A 16 -6.98 9.10 11.18
C ALA A 16 -7.04 10.55 11.71
N LYS A 17 -6.05 10.96 12.50
CA LYS A 17 -5.90 12.34 12.99
C LYS A 17 -5.52 13.36 11.91
N SER A 18 -5.07 12.90 10.75
CA SER A 18 -4.69 13.71 9.59
C SER A 18 -5.03 12.94 8.31
N PRO A 19 -6.33 12.79 7.96
CA PRO A 19 -6.77 11.89 6.91
C PRO A 19 -6.25 12.27 5.51
N GLN A 20 -5.89 13.54 5.30
CA GLN A 20 -5.30 14.08 4.07
C GLN A 20 -3.80 14.38 4.26
N GLY A 21 -3.16 13.67 5.20
CA GLY A 21 -1.78 13.93 5.60
C GLY A 21 -0.74 13.61 4.54
N TRP A 22 -1.10 12.85 3.51
CA TRP A 22 -0.20 12.56 2.38
C TRP A 22 -0.28 13.64 1.29
N ASN A 23 -1.38 14.40 1.25
CA ASN A 23 -1.75 15.27 0.13
C ASN A 23 -1.78 14.49 -1.18
N LEU A 24 -2.45 13.34 -1.18
CA LEU A 24 -2.51 12.44 -2.32
C LEU A 24 -3.20 13.11 -3.53
N ASP A 25 -2.42 13.39 -4.56
CA ASP A 25 -2.92 13.82 -5.87
C ASP A 25 -2.91 12.63 -6.82
N LEU A 26 -4.10 12.22 -7.29
CA LEU A 26 -4.25 11.03 -8.14
C LEU A 26 -3.57 11.20 -9.50
N ALA A 27 -3.57 12.40 -10.08
CA ALA A 27 -2.91 12.64 -11.35
C ALA A 27 -1.39 12.57 -11.18
N ALA A 28 -0.86 13.18 -10.10
CA ALA A 28 0.57 13.08 -9.78
C ALA A 28 0.99 11.64 -9.45
N PHE A 29 0.14 10.89 -8.74
CA PHE A 29 0.36 9.47 -8.44
C PHE A 29 0.46 8.63 -9.71
N GLY A 30 -0.47 8.79 -10.66
CA GLY A 30 -0.43 8.09 -11.95
C GLY A 30 0.87 8.36 -12.72
N LEU A 31 1.33 9.61 -12.75
CA LEU A 31 2.61 9.97 -13.38
C LEU A 31 3.82 9.39 -12.63
N ALA A 32 3.77 9.36 -11.29
CA ALA A 32 4.83 8.76 -10.49
C ALA A 32 4.94 7.25 -10.71
N LEU A 33 3.81 6.55 -10.91
CA LEU A 33 3.82 5.14 -11.31
C LEU A 33 4.51 4.98 -12.67
N GLU A 34 4.14 5.77 -13.67
CA GLU A 34 4.73 5.71 -15.02
C GLU A 34 6.24 5.98 -15.05
N ASP A 35 6.75 6.83 -14.15
CA ASP A 35 8.18 7.12 -14.01
C ASP A 35 8.94 5.98 -13.31
N ALA A 36 8.29 5.31 -12.35
CA ALA A 36 8.92 4.33 -11.49
C ALA A 36 8.92 2.91 -12.06
N PHE A 37 7.88 2.52 -12.80
CA PHE A 37 7.66 1.15 -13.24
C PHE A 37 7.68 1.03 -14.77
N PRO A 38 8.33 0.00 -15.33
CA PRO A 38 8.44 -0.17 -16.79
C PRO A 38 7.11 -0.42 -17.49
N GLU A 39 6.16 -1.10 -16.82
CA GLU A 39 4.82 -1.34 -17.35
C GLU A 39 3.77 -0.84 -16.38
N VAL A 40 2.95 0.11 -16.82
CA VAL A 40 1.91 0.74 -15.99
C VAL A 40 0.63 0.88 -16.79
N ARG A 41 -0.49 0.63 -16.11
CA ARG A 41 -1.83 0.97 -16.56
C ARG A 41 -2.56 1.59 -15.40
N HIS A 42 -3.01 2.84 -15.53
CA HIS A 42 -3.91 3.45 -14.55
C HIS A 42 -5.12 4.06 -15.24
N ARG A 43 -6.20 4.19 -14.48
CA ARG A 43 -7.46 4.76 -14.96
C ARG A 43 -8.18 5.42 -13.80
N GLN A 44 -8.59 6.66 -14.00
CA GLN A 44 -9.53 7.33 -13.10
C GLN A 44 -10.91 6.70 -13.21
N GLU A 45 -11.53 6.36 -12.09
CA GLU A 45 -12.83 5.71 -12.08
C GLU A 45 -13.94 6.73 -12.38
N GLY A 46 -14.68 6.50 -13.46
CA GLY A 46 -15.70 7.47 -13.92
C GLY A 46 -16.84 7.70 -12.93
N GLU A 47 -17.17 6.69 -12.12
CA GLU A 47 -18.20 6.77 -11.07
C GLU A 47 -17.66 7.35 -9.75
N HIS A 48 -16.34 7.32 -9.56
CA HIS A 48 -15.63 7.75 -8.36
C HIS A 48 -14.44 8.64 -8.75
N PRO A 49 -14.67 9.95 -9.00
CA PRO A 49 -13.63 10.83 -9.51
C PRO A 49 -12.45 10.99 -8.53
N GLY A 50 -12.63 10.74 -7.23
CA GLY A 50 -11.56 10.68 -6.25
C GLY A 50 -10.92 9.29 -6.11
N ARG A 51 -11.06 8.41 -7.11
CA ARG A 51 -10.40 7.11 -7.18
C ARG A 51 -9.68 6.90 -8.51
N LEU A 52 -8.49 6.31 -8.42
CA LEU A 52 -7.67 5.87 -9.55
C LEU A 52 -7.27 4.42 -9.34
N SER A 53 -7.71 3.55 -10.25
CA SER A 53 -7.31 2.14 -10.27
C SER A 53 -6.04 1.99 -11.08
N PHE A 54 -5.10 1.16 -10.61
CA PHE A 54 -3.80 0.97 -11.23
C PHE A 54 -3.38 -0.48 -11.25
N TRP A 55 -2.55 -0.79 -12.25
CA TRP A 55 -1.75 -1.98 -12.36
C TRP A 55 -0.35 -1.55 -12.78
N ALA A 56 0.68 -2.08 -12.12
CA ALA A 56 2.07 -1.80 -12.43
C ALA A 56 2.89 -3.09 -12.33
N MET A 57 3.98 -3.19 -13.08
CA MET A 57 4.91 -4.32 -13.02
C MET A 57 6.35 -3.84 -12.96
N THR A 58 7.17 -4.47 -12.11
CA THR A 58 8.62 -4.21 -12.02
C THR A 58 9.39 -4.85 -13.17
N ALA A 59 10.67 -4.48 -13.35
CA ALA A 59 11.52 -5.09 -14.38
C ALA A 59 11.79 -6.58 -14.09
N GLU A 60 11.71 -6.97 -12.82
CA GLU A 60 11.85 -8.31 -12.30
C GLU A 60 10.57 -9.15 -12.42
N GLY A 61 9.45 -8.53 -12.84
CA GLY A 61 8.18 -9.20 -13.09
C GLY A 61 7.23 -9.27 -11.89
N GLU A 62 7.48 -8.50 -10.83
CA GLU A 62 6.54 -8.36 -9.70
C GLU A 62 5.36 -7.50 -10.14
N GLU A 63 4.15 -7.93 -9.84
CA GLU A 63 2.91 -7.21 -10.22
C GLU A 63 2.27 -6.53 -9.00
N PHE A 64 1.82 -5.29 -9.21
CA PHE A 64 1.04 -4.54 -8.25
C PHE A 64 -0.29 -4.17 -8.89
N ASP A 65 -1.38 -4.67 -8.33
CA ASP A 65 -2.74 -4.28 -8.71
C ASP A 65 -3.41 -3.57 -7.53
N GLY A 66 -4.18 -2.52 -7.76
CA GLY A 66 -4.77 -1.76 -6.68
C GLY A 66 -5.53 -0.52 -7.08
N PHE A 67 -5.84 0.30 -6.09
CA PHE A 67 -6.42 1.63 -6.30
C PHE A 67 -5.88 2.64 -5.31
N ALA A 68 -5.86 3.90 -5.73
CA ALA A 68 -5.63 5.06 -4.89
C ALA A 68 -6.94 5.83 -4.72
N ASP A 69 -7.23 6.30 -3.52
CA ASP A 69 -8.45 7.03 -3.16
C ASP A 69 -8.09 8.23 -2.27
N ASN A 70 -8.65 9.39 -2.55
CA ASN A 70 -8.44 10.60 -1.76
C ASN A 70 -9.75 11.31 -1.37
N GLU A 71 -10.91 10.66 -1.49
CA GLU A 71 -12.21 11.29 -1.21
C GLU A 71 -12.41 11.54 0.29
N SER A 72 -12.11 10.54 1.11
CA SER A 72 -12.34 10.59 2.56
C SER A 72 -11.04 10.57 3.37
N ARG A 73 -10.07 9.80 2.92
CA ARG A 73 -8.77 9.57 3.54
C ARG A 73 -7.81 9.16 2.45
N ASP A 74 -6.64 9.78 2.42
CA ASP A 74 -5.57 9.38 1.49
C ASP A 74 -5.27 7.91 1.72
N THR A 75 -5.58 7.09 0.72
CA THR A 75 -5.58 5.63 0.81
C THR A 75 -5.02 5.05 -0.48
N ILE A 76 -4.18 4.02 -0.35
CA ILE A 76 -3.76 3.16 -1.45
C ILE A 76 -4.00 1.72 -1.03
N ALA A 77 -4.76 0.99 -1.83
CA ALA A 77 -4.97 -0.44 -1.68
C ALA A 77 -4.04 -1.20 -2.63
N LEU A 78 -3.43 -2.27 -2.14
CA LEU A 78 -2.78 -3.30 -2.95
C LEU A 78 -3.61 -4.57 -2.86
N SER A 79 -3.95 -5.13 -4.00
CA SER A 79 -4.76 -6.35 -4.14
C SER A 79 -3.84 -7.56 -4.31
N SER A 80 -4.17 -8.68 -3.65
CA SER A 80 -3.54 -9.98 -3.86
C SER A 80 -2.00 -9.93 -3.99
N THR A 81 -1.32 -9.48 -2.93
CA THR A 81 0.13 -9.33 -2.91
C THR A 81 0.74 -10.11 -1.75
N THR A 82 1.94 -10.63 -1.96
CA THR A 82 2.76 -11.23 -0.90
C THR A 82 3.37 -10.16 0.00
N VAL A 83 3.99 -10.59 1.10
CA VAL A 83 4.70 -9.65 1.99
C VAL A 83 5.86 -8.96 1.29
N ASP A 84 6.61 -9.70 0.48
CA ASP A 84 7.80 -9.21 -0.21
C ASP A 84 7.42 -8.14 -1.25
N GLU A 85 6.48 -8.47 -2.13
CA GLU A 85 5.94 -7.54 -3.13
C GLU A 85 5.33 -6.28 -2.49
N ALA A 86 4.50 -6.45 -1.45
CA ALA A 86 3.94 -5.32 -0.72
C ALA A 86 5.03 -4.45 -0.10
N ALA A 87 6.09 -5.04 0.45
CA ALA A 87 7.20 -4.30 1.02
C ALA A 87 7.97 -3.49 -0.04
N SER A 88 8.20 -4.05 -1.23
CA SER A 88 8.79 -3.33 -2.36
C SER A 88 7.95 -2.11 -2.76
N PHE A 89 6.64 -2.28 -2.93
CA PHE A 89 5.75 -1.16 -3.27
C PHE A 89 5.70 -0.10 -2.16
N ILE A 90 5.55 -0.52 -0.90
CA ILE A 90 5.52 0.39 0.25
C ILE A 90 6.83 1.16 0.38
N LEU A 91 7.98 0.53 0.09
CA LEU A 91 9.27 1.18 0.12
C LEU A 91 9.36 2.30 -0.93
N TRP A 92 8.95 2.02 -2.16
CA TRP A 92 8.86 3.03 -3.21
C TRP A 92 7.89 4.16 -2.82
N LEU A 93 6.70 3.80 -2.34
CA LEU A 93 5.69 4.77 -1.91
C LEU A 93 6.24 5.71 -0.83
N ARG A 94 6.95 5.14 0.16
CA ARG A 94 7.53 5.87 1.29
C ARG A 94 8.69 6.77 0.87
N ASP A 95 9.62 6.27 0.07
CA ASP A 95 10.91 6.93 -0.16
C ASP A 95 10.93 7.82 -1.41
N VAL A 96 10.04 7.57 -2.36
CA VAL A 96 10.02 8.26 -3.66
C VAL A 96 8.79 9.14 -3.80
N TYR A 97 7.61 8.62 -3.49
CA TYR A 97 6.36 9.33 -3.79
C TYR A 97 5.90 10.24 -2.65
N LEU A 98 5.83 9.74 -1.41
CA LEU A 98 5.23 10.48 -0.31
C LEU A 98 6.22 11.49 0.31
N PRO A 99 5.82 12.76 0.48
CA PRO A 99 6.67 13.78 1.11
C PRO A 99 6.86 13.55 2.62
N THR A 100 5.97 12.75 3.24
CA THR A 100 5.93 12.48 4.69
C THR A 100 5.96 10.96 4.94
N PRO A 101 7.15 10.33 4.93
CA PRO A 101 7.31 8.87 5.02
C PRO A 101 6.86 8.28 6.37
N ASP A 102 6.72 9.10 7.41
CA ASP A 102 6.38 8.69 8.76
C ASP A 102 4.87 8.55 9.01
N LEU A 103 4.05 8.89 8.02
CA LEU A 103 2.58 8.94 8.09
C LEU A 103 1.88 7.75 7.42
N ILE A 104 2.60 6.69 7.03
CA ILE A 104 1.95 5.51 6.44
C ILE A 104 1.48 4.55 7.54
N ARG A 105 0.16 4.37 7.62
CA ARG A 105 -0.48 3.29 8.38
C ARG A 105 -0.96 2.22 7.42
N PHE A 106 -1.11 1.01 7.92
CA PHE A 106 -1.63 -0.07 7.10
C PHE A 106 -2.50 -1.05 7.89
N THR A 107 -3.37 -1.74 7.18
CA THR A 107 -4.02 -2.97 7.64
C THR A 107 -4.03 -3.99 6.51
N SER A 108 -4.50 -5.21 6.79
CA SER A 108 -4.71 -6.25 5.80
C SER A 108 -6.20 -6.60 5.70
N GLU A 109 -6.61 -7.14 4.56
CA GLU A 109 -7.97 -7.66 4.35
C GLU A 109 -8.35 -8.64 5.46
N LEU A 110 -7.47 -9.58 5.80
CA LEU A 110 -7.72 -10.54 6.87
C LEU A 110 -7.95 -9.88 8.24
N ALA A 111 -7.27 -8.77 8.52
CA ALA A 111 -7.49 -8.02 9.77
C ALA A 111 -8.87 -7.37 9.77
N TYR A 112 -9.26 -6.79 8.64
CA TYR A 112 -10.57 -6.20 8.45
C TYR A 112 -11.70 -7.25 8.58
N GLU A 113 -11.55 -8.41 7.95
CA GLU A 113 -12.52 -9.52 8.04
C GLU A 113 -12.68 -10.08 9.46
N ARG A 114 -11.66 -9.90 10.32
CA ARG A 114 -11.65 -10.35 11.71
C ARG A 114 -12.01 -9.25 12.71
N ASP A 115 -12.49 -8.09 12.25
CA ASP A 115 -12.80 -6.92 13.07
C ASP A 115 -11.61 -6.50 13.96
N ILE A 116 -10.39 -6.63 13.45
CA ILE A 116 -9.16 -6.21 14.15
C ILE A 116 -8.89 -4.74 13.83
N ASP A 117 -9.20 -3.87 14.79
CA ASP A 117 -9.05 -2.41 14.66
C ASP A 117 -7.60 -1.91 14.79
N THR A 118 -6.65 -2.79 15.10
CA THR A 118 -5.25 -2.37 15.29
C THR A 118 -4.54 -2.20 13.95
N ASP A 119 -4.15 -0.97 13.63
CA ASP A 119 -3.35 -0.65 12.44
C ASP A 119 -1.84 -0.88 12.67
N GLY A 120 -1.18 -1.34 11.61
CA GLY A 120 0.26 -1.35 11.51
C GLY A 120 0.81 0.03 11.16
N ARG A 121 2.09 0.26 11.47
CA ARG A 121 2.81 1.47 11.07
C ARG A 121 4.01 1.09 10.21
N VAL A 122 4.11 1.69 9.03
CA VAL A 122 5.32 1.55 8.22
C VAL A 122 6.47 2.31 8.92
N PRO A 123 7.66 1.71 9.05
CA PRO A 123 8.81 2.39 9.62
C PRO A 123 9.19 3.60 8.75
N ALA A 124 9.46 4.75 9.38
CA ALA A 124 9.84 6.00 8.71
C ALA A 124 11.19 5.93 7.97
N GLY A 125 11.92 4.82 8.12
CA GLY A 125 13.18 4.54 7.43
C GLY A 125 13.55 3.07 7.63
N GLY A 126 14.62 2.64 6.97
CA GLY A 126 15.04 1.24 6.90
C GLY A 126 14.84 0.66 5.50
N ASP A 127 15.36 -0.54 5.28
CA ASP A 127 15.32 -1.22 4.00
C ASP A 127 14.03 -2.04 3.81
N HIS A 128 13.97 -2.75 2.68
CA HIS A 128 12.90 -3.69 2.34
C HIS A 128 12.62 -4.66 3.51
N GLU A 129 13.66 -5.32 4.04
CA GLU A 129 13.51 -6.30 5.13
C GLU A 129 12.85 -5.71 6.38
N ARG A 130 13.16 -4.44 6.67
CA ARG A 130 12.54 -3.74 7.79
C ARG A 130 11.04 -3.53 7.57
N VAL A 131 10.62 -3.21 6.35
CA VAL A 131 9.20 -3.05 5.98
C VAL A 131 8.50 -4.42 5.98
N ALA A 132 9.06 -5.41 5.28
CA ALA A 132 8.55 -6.78 5.22
C ALA A 132 8.39 -7.38 6.63
N GLY A 133 9.35 -7.13 7.53
CA GLY A 133 9.27 -7.56 8.93
C GLY A 133 8.06 -6.99 9.69
N GLU A 134 7.64 -5.74 9.42
CA GLU A 134 6.42 -5.21 10.04
C GLU A 134 5.15 -5.85 9.47
N LEU A 135 5.10 -6.09 8.14
CA LEU A 135 3.98 -6.77 7.49
C LEU A 135 3.82 -8.20 8.00
N ARG A 136 4.92 -8.97 8.12
CA ARG A 136 4.89 -10.33 8.69
C ARG A 136 4.35 -10.33 10.11
N ARG A 137 4.85 -9.42 10.97
CA ARG A 137 4.40 -9.33 12.36
C ARG A 137 2.92 -8.99 12.47
N HIS A 138 2.43 -8.10 11.60
CA HIS A 138 1.01 -7.79 11.50
C HIS A 138 0.20 -9.04 11.11
N LEU A 139 0.61 -9.75 10.05
CA LEU A 139 -0.06 -10.98 9.64
C LEU A 139 -0.03 -12.06 10.73
N GLN A 140 1.12 -12.30 11.38
CA GLN A 140 1.25 -13.25 12.49
C GLN A 140 0.24 -12.95 13.60
N PHE A 141 0.15 -11.68 14.01
CA PHE A 141 -0.83 -11.24 15.01
C PHE A 141 -2.27 -11.49 14.55
N VAL A 142 -2.59 -11.15 13.30
CA VAL A 142 -3.94 -11.28 12.73
C VAL A 142 -4.36 -12.73 12.58
N ILE A 143 -3.47 -13.59 12.09
CA ILE A 143 -3.70 -15.02 11.86
C ILE A 143 -3.93 -15.74 13.20
N GLY A 144 -3.25 -15.29 14.26
CA GLY A 144 -3.25 -15.90 15.57
C GLY A 144 -2.31 -17.10 15.60
N ASP A 145 -1.10 -16.86 16.11
CA ASP A 145 -0.26 -17.92 16.71
C ASP A 145 -0.63 -18.12 18.19
#